data_AF-A0A3M9XLE6-F1
#
_entry.id   AF-A0A3M9XLE6-F1
#
_cell.length_a   1.000
_cell.length_b   1.000
_cell.length_c   1.000
_cell.angle_alpha   90.00
_cell.angle_beta   90.00
_cell.angle_gamma   90.00
#
_symmetry.space_group_name_H-M   'P 1'
#
loop_
_entity.id
_entity.type
_entity.pdbx_description
1 polymer ?
#
loop_
_entity_poly.entity_id
_entity_poly.type
_entity_poly.pdbx_seq_one_letter_code
_entity_poly.pdbx_strand_id
1 'polypeptide(L)'
;MPEGFLAVNLAIIVADRRSADVMTDTTTQLAILSDALVKIIELGPMAVEGKASPVDLLTRSGDIAAQALTAAATYGPLPPFADPLAPQSSDDDSA
;
A
#
# COMPACT_ATOMS: atom_id res chain seq x y z
N MET A 1 2.61 5.33 -30.67
CA MET A 1 3.35 5.50 -29.40
C MET A 1 2.47 4.91 -28.32
N PRO A 2 2.72 3.71 -27.75
CA PRO A 2 1.89 3.23 -26.67
C PRO A 2 2.35 3.88 -25.36
N GLU A 3 1.38 4.41 -24.64
CA GLU A 3 1.54 5.10 -23.37
C GLU A 3 2.04 4.14 -22.28
N GLY A 4 3.06 4.58 -21.55
CA GLY A 4 3.69 3.82 -20.49
C GLY A 4 2.75 3.66 -19.30
N PHE A 5 2.00 2.57 -19.27
CA PHE A 5 1.36 2.08 -18.05
C PHE A 5 2.48 1.53 -17.14
N LEU A 6 2.86 2.29 -16.11
CA LEU A 6 3.82 1.84 -15.11
C LEU A 6 3.20 0.69 -14.31
N ALA A 7 3.49 -0.54 -14.74
CA ALA A 7 3.13 -1.74 -13.99
C ALA A 7 3.97 -1.78 -12.70
N VAL A 8 3.36 -1.36 -11.59
CA VAL A 8 3.96 -1.50 -10.26
C VAL A 8 3.91 -2.99 -9.90
N ASN A 9 5.07 -3.65 -9.91
CA ASN A 9 5.19 -5.07 -9.61
C ASN A 9 5.63 -5.21 -8.14
N LEU A 10 4.70 -5.58 -7.26
CA LEU A 10 4.96 -5.74 -5.82
C LEU A 10 5.24 -7.21 -5.52
N ALA A 11 6.50 -7.57 -5.30
CA ALA A 11 6.91 -8.93 -4.94
C ALA A 11 7.10 -9.07 -3.41
N ILE A 12 6.58 -10.16 -2.83
CA ILE A 12 6.56 -10.41 -1.38
C ILE A 12 7.12 -11.80 -1.11
N ILE A 13 8.17 -11.88 -0.28
CA ILE A 13 8.83 -13.13 0.12
C ILE A 13 8.52 -13.37 1.61
N VAL A 14 7.84 -14.46 1.95
CA VAL A 14 7.58 -14.87 3.36
C VAL A 14 7.90 -16.35 3.53
N ALA A 15 8.69 -16.67 4.58
CA ALA A 15 9.14 -18.02 4.90
C ALA A 15 8.15 -18.79 5.82
N ASP A 16 7.99 -20.09 5.55
CA ASP A 16 7.46 -21.18 6.40
C ASP A 16 5.92 -21.41 6.55
N ARG A 17 5.48 -22.66 6.76
CA ARG A 17 4.11 -23.18 6.54
C ARG A 17 3.10 -22.97 7.68
N ARG A 18 3.52 -22.50 8.87
CA ARG A 18 2.61 -21.87 9.85
C ARG A 18 2.09 -20.52 9.36
N SER A 19 2.69 -19.99 8.30
CA SER A 19 2.33 -18.75 7.66
C SER A 19 1.13 -18.85 6.72
N ALA A 20 0.41 -19.96 6.58
CA ALA A 20 -0.75 -19.98 5.67
C ALA A 20 -1.86 -19.01 6.11
N ASP A 21 -2.15 -18.95 7.41
CA ASP A 21 -3.13 -18.02 8.00
C ASP A 21 -2.58 -16.58 7.98
N VAL A 22 -1.32 -16.41 8.42
CA VAL A 22 -0.59 -15.13 8.37
C VAL A 22 -0.46 -14.59 6.94
N MET A 23 -0.29 -15.46 5.95
CA MET A 23 -0.21 -15.12 4.52
C MET A 23 -1.58 -14.74 3.99
N THR A 24 -2.66 -15.40 4.45
CA THR A 24 -4.03 -15.02 4.09
C THR A 24 -4.37 -13.64 4.64
N ASP A 25 -4.03 -13.38 5.89
CA ASP A 25 -4.19 -12.10 6.56
C ASP A 25 -3.37 -10.99 5.89
N THR A 26 -2.07 -11.21 5.69
CA THR A 26 -1.17 -10.25 5.03
C THR A 26 -1.60 -9.98 3.59
N THR A 27 -1.99 -11.01 2.83
CA THR A 27 -2.49 -10.83 1.46
C THR A 27 -3.77 -10.02 1.44
N THR A 28 -4.66 -10.23 2.41
CA THR A 28 -5.90 -9.46 2.55
C THR A 28 -5.61 -8.01 2.91
N GLN A 29 -4.70 -7.76 3.85
CA GLN A 29 -4.24 -6.41 4.19
C GLN A 29 -3.71 -5.67 2.96
N LEU A 30 -2.86 -6.31 2.18
CA LEU A 30 -2.27 -5.70 0.98
C LEU A 30 -3.29 -5.48 -0.12
N ALA A 31 -4.26 -6.38 -0.29
CA ALA A 31 -5.34 -6.19 -1.24
C ALA A 31 -6.17 -4.95 -0.87
N ILE A 32 -6.52 -4.78 0.42
CA ILE A 32 -7.24 -3.60 0.93
C ILE A 32 -6.44 -2.32 0.67
N LEU A 33 -5.14 -2.33 1.01
CA LEU A 33 -4.28 -1.16 0.84
C LEU A 33 -4.04 -0.83 -0.64
N SER A 34 -3.89 -1.83 -1.49
CA SER A 34 -3.69 -1.64 -2.94
C SER A 34 -4.95 -1.08 -3.59
N ASP A 35 -6.13 -1.59 -3.23
CA ASP A 35 -7.42 -1.04 -3.69
C ASP A 35 -7.59 0.42 -3.28
N ALA A 36 -7.20 0.77 -2.04
CA ALA A 36 -7.23 2.16 -1.57
C ALA A 36 -6.29 3.07 -2.37
N LEU A 37 -5.08 2.61 -2.70
CA LEU A 37 -4.14 3.35 -3.54
C LEU A 37 -4.70 3.60 -4.95
N VAL A 38 -5.34 2.60 -5.56
CA VAL A 38 -6.01 2.77 -6.85
C VAL A 38 -7.08 3.85 -6.76
N LYS A 39 -7.96 3.78 -5.74
CA LYS A 39 -9.01 4.79 -5.52
C LYS A 39 -8.45 6.21 -5.32
N ILE A 40 -7.31 6.35 -4.66
CA ILE A 40 -6.64 7.66 -4.48
C ILE A 40 -6.08 8.16 -5.82
N ILE A 41 -5.43 7.30 -6.61
CA ILE A 41 -4.90 7.65 -7.94
C ILE A 41 -6.03 8.09 -8.88
N GLU A 42 -7.19 7.42 -8.82
CA GLU A 42 -8.39 7.77 -9.59
C GLU A 42 -8.97 9.15 -9.25
N LEU A 43 -8.58 9.78 -8.13
CA LEU A 43 -8.93 11.16 -7.82
C LEU A 43 -8.10 12.18 -8.62
N GLY A 44 -6.93 11.77 -9.15
CA GLY A 44 -6.02 12.63 -9.90
C GLY A 44 -6.66 13.32 -11.12
N PRO A 45 -7.37 12.59 -12.00
CA PRO A 45 -8.13 13.17 -13.10
C PRO A 45 -9.14 14.24 -12.66
N MET A 46 -9.79 14.09 -11.50
CA MET A 46 -10.73 15.10 -10.98
C MET A 46 -10.04 16.42 -10.62
N ALA A 47 -8.77 16.36 -10.20
CA ALA A 47 -7.94 17.55 -9.96
C ALA A 47 -7.56 18.25 -11.28
N VAL A 48 -7.12 17.47 -12.27
CA VAL A 48 -6.68 17.97 -13.58
C VAL A 48 -7.83 18.61 -14.36
N GLU A 49 -9.03 18.02 -14.27
CA GLU A 49 -10.23 18.51 -14.94
C GLU A 49 -10.94 19.64 -14.20
N GLY A 50 -10.41 20.07 -13.04
CA GLY A 50 -11.00 21.15 -12.22
C GLY A 50 -12.38 20.81 -11.65
N LYS A 51 -12.74 19.53 -11.58
CA LYS A 51 -14.06 19.05 -11.15
C LYS A 51 -14.24 19.08 -9.63
N ALA A 52 -13.16 19.24 -8.87
CA ALA A 52 -13.18 19.34 -7.41
C ALA A 52 -12.06 20.25 -6.92
N SER A 53 -12.25 20.85 -5.75
CA SER A 53 -11.20 21.62 -5.08
C SER A 53 -10.02 20.72 -4.69
N PRO A 54 -8.76 21.18 -4.80
CA PRO A 54 -7.60 20.43 -4.30
C PRO A 54 -7.73 20.02 -2.83
N VAL A 55 -8.34 20.87 -2.00
CA VAL A 55 -8.56 20.59 -0.57
C VAL A 55 -9.54 19.44 -0.36
N ASP A 56 -10.62 19.39 -1.17
CA ASP A 56 -11.62 18.33 -1.08
C ASP A 56 -11.02 16.98 -1.54
N LEU A 57 -10.18 17.01 -2.58
CA LEU A 57 -9.49 15.82 -3.07
C LEU A 57 -8.45 15.29 -2.09
N LEU A 58 -7.69 16.17 -1.43
CA LEU A 58 -6.76 15.78 -0.36
C LEU A 58 -7.50 15.20 0.84
N THR A 59 -8.60 15.82 1.26
CA THR A 59 -9.43 15.34 2.37
C THR A 59 -9.97 13.95 2.05
N ARG A 60 -10.55 13.78 0.85
CA ARG A 60 -11.08 12.51 0.40
C ARG A 60 -10.00 11.43 0.27
N SER A 61 -8.81 11.78 -0.19
CA SER A 61 -7.67 10.86 -0.25
C SER A 61 -7.25 10.41 1.15
N GLY A 62 -7.21 11.33 2.11
CA GLY A 62 -6.94 11.05 3.51
C GLY A 62 -7.97 10.12 4.15
N ASP A 63 -9.26 10.36 3.89
CA ASP A 63 -10.35 9.50 4.38
C ASP A 63 -10.25 8.08 3.83
N ILE A 64 -9.97 7.93 2.53
CA ILE A 64 -9.76 6.62 1.89
C ILE A 64 -8.59 5.89 2.54
N ALA A 65 -7.46 6.58 2.73
CA ALA A 65 -6.27 6.01 3.36
C ALA A 65 -6.54 5.57 4.81
N ALA A 66 -7.21 6.41 5.61
CA ALA A 66 -7.53 6.11 7.00
C ALA A 66 -8.49 4.91 7.13
N GLN A 67 -9.51 4.83 6.27
CA GLN A 67 -10.45 3.71 6.23
C GLN A 67 -9.74 2.42 5.84
N ALA A 68 -8.87 2.46 4.83
CA ALA A 68 -8.12 1.30 4.38
C ALA A 68 -7.15 0.78 5.44
N LEU A 69 -6.41 1.68 6.11
CA LEU A 69 -5.52 1.31 7.21
C LEU A 69 -6.30 0.67 8.37
N THR A 70 -7.46 1.23 8.71
CA THR A 70 -8.33 0.68 9.76
C THR A 70 -8.85 -0.70 9.38
N ALA A 71 -9.32 -0.87 8.14
CA ALA A 71 -9.81 -2.15 7.63
C ALA A 71 -8.68 -3.21 7.58
N ALA A 72 -7.50 -2.86 7.08
CA ALA A 72 -6.36 -3.76 7.04
C ALA A 72 -5.89 -4.15 8.46
N ALA A 73 -5.91 -3.24 9.43
CA ALA A 73 -5.57 -3.54 10.82
C ALA A 73 -6.50 -4.57 11.49
N THR A 74 -7.69 -4.84 10.93
CA THR A 74 -8.59 -5.92 11.43
C THR A 74 -8.06 -7.32 11.15
N TYR A 75 -7.17 -7.47 10.18
CA TYR A 75 -6.53 -8.73 9.79
C TYR A 75 -5.17 -8.92 10.48
N GLY A 76 -4.87 -8.14 11.52
CA GLY A 76 -3.62 -8.22 12.27
C GLY A 76 -2.88 -6.89 12.35
N PRO A 77 -1.79 -6.82 13.14
CA PRO A 77 -0.98 -5.61 13.22
C PRO A 77 -0.41 -5.27 11.85
N LEU A 78 -0.57 -4.01 11.43
CA LEU A 78 0.07 -3.53 10.22
C LEU A 78 1.59 -3.60 10.41
N PRO A 79 2.35 -3.95 9.35
CA PRO A 79 3.79 -3.87 9.41
C PRO A 79 4.19 -2.44 9.79
N PRO A 80 5.22 -2.28 10.65
CA PRO A 80 5.73 -0.95 10.96
C PRO A 80 6.10 -0.27 9.65
N PHE A 81 5.80 1.02 9.53
CA PHE A 81 6.32 1.81 8.43
C PHE A 81 7.83 1.69 8.45
N ALA A 82 8.41 1.17 7.36
CA ALA A 82 9.86 1.08 7.23
C ALA A 82 10.41 2.50 7.38
N ASP A 83 11.20 2.73 8.43
CA ASP A 83 11.93 3.98 8.58
C ASP A 83 12.90 4.06 7.39
N PRO A 84 12.78 5.05 6.49
CA PRO A 84 13.64 5.14 5.31
C PRO A 84 15.14 5.23 5.66
N LEU A 85 15.44 5.55 6.92
CA LEU A 85 16.79 5.68 7.47
C LEU A 85 17.22 4.47 8.33
N ALA A 86 16.40 3.44 8.46
CA ALA A 86 16.81 2.21 9.13
C ALA A 86 18.03 1.65 8.38
N PRO A 87 19.16 1.39 9.07
CA PRO A 87 20.29 0.70 8.46
C PRO A 87 19.76 -0.60 7.86
N GLN A 88 19.93 -0.78 6.55
CA GLN A 88 19.73 -2.10 5.97
C GLN A 88 20.72 -3.01 6.69
N SER A 89 20.24 -3.84 7.61
CA SER A 89 21.08 -4.88 8.21
C SER A 89 21.44 -5.82 7.07
N SER A 90 22.62 -5.59 6.51
CA SER A 90 23.31 -6.58 5.70
C SER A 90 23.63 -7.73 6.65
N ASP A 91 22.70 -8.65 6.79
CA ASP A 91 23.02 -10.03 7.18
C ASP A 91 23.81 -10.63 6.02
N ASP A 92 25.04 -10.14 5.83
CA ASP A 92 26.05 -10.77 4.99
C ASP A 92 26.90 -11.62 5.94
N ASP A 93 26.48 -12.88 6.01
CA ASP A 93 27.26 -13.99 6.52
C ASP A 93 28.65 -13.98 5.87
N SER A 94 29.70 -13.80 6.66
CA SER A 94 31.07 -13.99 6.20
C SER A 94 31.93 -14.58 7.30
N ALA A 95 32.05 -15.91 7.18
CA ALA A 95 33.16 -16.81 7.53
C ALA A 95 33.30 -17.30 8.99
#